data_AF-A0A359F0A4-F1
#
_entry.id   AF-A0A359F0A4-F1
#
_cell.length_a   1.000
_cell.length_b   1.000
_cell.length_c   1.000
_cell.angle_alpha   90.00
_cell.angle_beta   90.00
_cell.angle_gamma   90.00
#
_symmetry.space_group_name_H-M   'P 1'
#
loop_
_entity.id
_entity.type
_entity.pdbx_description
1 polymer ?
#
loop_
_entity_poly.entity_id
_entity_poly.type
_entity_poly.pdbx_seq_one_letter_code
_entity_poly.pdbx_strand_id
1 'polypeptide(L)'
;MKKLRTPEDRFVGLSDYPFTPNYVEIDDTEGGTLRVHYLDEGPADGPVVLAMHGEPSWSYLYRKMIPPLVEAGLRVIAPDLVGFGKSDKPVDPSDYTYARHVAWMQELIIDHLDLSEATLFAQDWGGLIGLRLVAAHPDRFSRVIIGNTGLPTGDVAPSAAFLAWQRFSQESPVFPIGQILQGATHSELT
;
A
#
# COMPACT_ATOMS: atom_id res chain seq x y z
N MET A 1 6.17 -2.70 -19.79
CA MET A 1 4.93 -3.31 -19.24
C MET A 1 3.63 -2.73 -19.79
N LYS A 2 2.60 -3.55 -20.06
CA LYS A 2 1.24 -3.06 -20.40
C LYS A 2 0.46 -2.76 -19.13
N LYS A 3 -0.15 -1.58 -19.03
CA LYS A 3 -0.86 -1.12 -17.83
C LYS A 3 -2.24 -0.55 -18.13
N LEU A 4 -3.11 -0.60 -17.13
CA LEU A 4 -4.39 0.10 -17.06
C LEU A 4 -4.33 1.18 -15.99
N ARG A 5 -5.14 2.22 -16.19
CA ARG A 5 -5.34 3.29 -15.21
C ARG A 5 -6.82 3.41 -14.95
N THR A 6 -7.22 3.33 -13.70
CA THR A 6 -8.61 3.50 -13.32
C THR A 6 -9.05 4.94 -13.63
N PRO A 7 -10.17 5.14 -14.34
CA PRO A 7 -10.69 6.49 -14.60
C PRO A 7 -10.92 7.27 -13.30
N GLU A 8 -10.61 8.57 -13.30
CA GLU A 8 -10.64 9.42 -12.08
C GLU A 8 -12.06 9.57 -11.50
N ASP A 9 -13.10 9.48 -12.33
CA ASP A 9 -14.51 9.54 -11.92
C ASP A 9 -14.92 8.39 -10.98
N ARG A 10 -14.17 7.27 -11.00
CA ARG A 10 -14.35 6.15 -10.05
C ARG A 10 -14.00 6.52 -8.62
N PHE A 11 -13.33 7.65 -8.40
CA PHE A 11 -12.90 8.11 -7.08
C PHE A 11 -13.65 9.37 -6.61
N VAL A 12 -14.71 9.78 -7.31
CA VAL A 12 -15.54 10.93 -6.93
C VAL A 12 -16.55 10.53 -5.86
N GLY A 13 -16.72 11.37 -4.83
CA GLY A 13 -17.75 11.19 -3.82
C GLY A 13 -17.49 10.05 -2.84
N LEU A 14 -16.23 9.65 -2.64
CA LEU A 14 -15.85 8.64 -1.66
C LEU A 14 -16.06 9.15 -0.23
N SER A 15 -16.75 8.35 0.60
CA SER A 15 -17.03 8.67 2.00
C SER A 15 -15.75 8.88 2.81
N ASP A 16 -15.67 9.98 3.55
CA ASP A 16 -14.55 10.31 4.45
C ASP A 16 -13.16 10.30 3.78
N TYR A 17 -13.07 10.54 2.48
CA TYR A 17 -11.81 10.57 1.74
C TYR A 17 -11.59 11.91 1.01
N PRO A 18 -11.46 13.04 1.75
CA PRO A 18 -11.30 14.37 1.15
C PRO A 18 -9.84 14.70 0.78
N PHE A 19 -8.99 13.70 0.55
CA PHE A 19 -7.55 13.89 0.38
C PHE A 19 -7.18 14.25 -1.05
N THR A 20 -6.15 15.09 -1.20
CA THR A 20 -5.65 15.49 -2.51
C THR A 20 -4.74 14.38 -3.05
N PRO A 21 -4.98 13.87 -4.28
CA PRO A 21 -4.13 12.83 -4.83
C PRO A 21 -2.78 13.41 -5.27
N ASN A 22 -1.69 12.78 -4.82
CA ASN A 22 -0.34 13.03 -5.36
C ASN A 22 0.08 11.85 -6.23
N TYR A 23 0.97 12.11 -7.20
CA TYR A 23 1.43 11.10 -8.14
C TYR A 23 2.93 11.26 -8.43
N VAL A 24 3.61 10.13 -8.60
CA VAL A 24 4.99 10.04 -9.09
C VAL A 24 5.04 8.99 -10.21
N GLU A 25 5.86 9.23 -11.23
CA GLU A 25 6.20 8.21 -12.23
C GLU A 25 7.47 7.49 -11.76
N ILE A 26 7.40 6.17 -11.64
CA ILE A 26 8.52 5.28 -11.26
C ILE A 26 8.85 4.32 -12.41
N ASP A 27 10.01 3.66 -12.38
CA ASP A 27 10.43 2.68 -13.38
C ASP A 27 9.54 1.42 -13.36
N ASP A 28 9.09 0.95 -14.53
CA ASP A 28 8.27 -0.26 -14.65
C ASP A 28 9.09 -1.57 -14.65
N THR A 29 10.41 -1.47 -14.51
CA THR A 29 11.45 -2.50 -14.59
C THR A 29 11.66 -3.11 -15.98
N GLU A 30 11.06 -2.52 -17.02
CA GLU A 30 11.11 -2.97 -18.42
C GLU A 30 11.42 -1.81 -19.39
N GLY A 31 11.93 -0.69 -18.89
CA GLY A 31 12.27 0.49 -19.68
C GLY A 31 11.10 1.43 -19.97
N GLY A 32 9.96 1.25 -19.28
CA GLY A 32 8.84 2.17 -19.23
C GLY A 32 8.64 2.76 -17.83
N THR A 33 7.47 3.35 -17.57
CA THR A 33 7.11 3.91 -16.26
C THR A 33 5.76 3.43 -15.75
N LEU A 34 5.52 3.55 -14.45
CA LEU A 34 4.24 3.37 -13.77
C LEU A 34 3.94 4.62 -12.93
N ARG A 35 2.70 5.11 -12.99
CA ARG A 35 2.24 6.18 -12.10
C ARG A 35 1.77 5.58 -10.79
N VAL A 36 2.39 5.99 -9.70
CA VAL A 36 2.02 5.58 -8.34
C VAL A 36 1.35 6.76 -7.64
N HIS A 37 0.19 6.48 -7.06
CA HIS A 37 -0.54 7.42 -6.21
C HIS A 37 -0.05 7.34 -4.77
N TYR A 38 -0.05 8.47 -4.08
CA TYR A 38 0.08 8.53 -2.63
C TYR A 38 -0.66 9.73 -2.06
N LEU A 39 -1.03 9.61 -0.79
CA LEU A 39 -1.45 10.74 0.04
C LEU A 39 -0.25 11.32 0.76
N ASP A 40 -0.26 12.63 0.95
CA ASP A 40 0.72 13.39 1.72
C ASP A 40 -0.02 14.48 2.50
N GLU A 41 -0.31 14.19 3.76
CA GLU A 41 -1.22 14.98 4.59
C GLU A 41 -0.53 15.44 5.87
N GLY A 42 -0.90 16.62 6.37
CA GLY A 42 -0.30 17.21 7.57
C GLY A 42 0.87 18.16 7.31
N PRO A 43 1.57 18.62 8.36
CA PRO A 43 2.66 19.58 8.23
C PRO A 43 3.82 19.00 7.43
N ALA A 44 4.34 19.73 6.43
CA ALA A 44 5.41 19.23 5.56
C ALA A 44 6.70 18.87 6.32
N ASP A 45 6.96 19.54 7.44
CA ASP A 45 8.07 19.36 8.37
C ASP A 45 7.71 18.51 9.62
N GLY A 46 6.50 17.95 9.66
CA GLY A 46 6.03 17.09 10.75
C GLY A 46 6.72 15.72 10.75
N PRO A 47 6.81 15.04 11.91
CA PRO A 47 7.32 13.68 11.96
C PRO A 47 6.49 12.74 11.07
N VAL A 48 7.19 11.94 10.26
CA VAL A 48 6.55 11.15 9.20
C VAL A 48 6.00 9.83 9.73
N VAL A 49 4.74 9.55 9.38
CA VAL A 49 4.12 8.22 9.45
C VAL A 49 3.91 7.71 8.03
N LEU A 50 4.56 6.61 7.68
CA LEU A 50 4.33 5.90 6.42
C LEU A 50 3.32 4.77 6.67
N ALA A 51 2.12 4.87 6.10
CA ALA A 51 1.05 3.89 6.24
C ALA A 51 0.91 3.00 4.99
N MET A 52 1.34 1.74 5.07
CA MET A 52 1.37 0.81 3.94
C MET A 52 0.25 -0.24 4.01
N HIS A 53 -0.66 -0.18 3.02
CA HIS A 53 -1.79 -1.10 2.90
C HIS A 53 -1.39 -2.45 2.28
N GLY A 54 -2.28 -3.44 2.33
CA GLY A 54 -2.12 -4.72 1.66
C GLY A 54 -3.28 -5.12 0.75
N GLU A 55 -3.41 -6.41 0.49
CA GLU A 55 -4.40 -7.05 -0.38
C GLU A 55 -5.80 -7.08 0.26
N PRO A 56 -6.89 -6.82 -0.48
CA PRO A 56 -7.01 -6.07 -1.74
C PRO A 56 -7.41 -4.61 -1.50
N SER A 57 -6.80 -3.98 -0.50
CA SER A 57 -7.13 -2.62 -0.07
C SER A 57 -6.33 -1.56 -0.84
N TRP A 58 -6.44 -0.31 -0.40
CA TRP A 58 -5.66 0.83 -0.86
C TRP A 58 -5.64 1.91 0.23
N SER A 59 -5.01 3.07 0.01
CA SER A 59 -4.89 4.16 0.99
C SER A 59 -6.21 4.61 1.63
N TYR A 60 -7.36 4.36 1.00
CA TYR A 60 -8.71 4.52 1.59
C TYR A 60 -8.90 3.77 2.92
N LEU A 61 -8.17 2.67 3.15
CA LEU A 61 -8.13 1.95 4.43
C LEU A 61 -7.72 2.87 5.58
N TYR A 62 -6.83 3.83 5.33
CA TYR A 62 -6.26 4.72 6.34
C TYR A 62 -7.02 6.02 6.54
N ARG A 63 -8.13 6.24 5.84
CA ARG A 63 -8.88 7.50 5.89
C ARG A 63 -9.37 7.91 7.29
N LYS A 64 -9.57 6.95 8.19
CA LYS A 64 -9.96 7.19 9.59
C LYS A 64 -8.75 7.35 10.53
N MET A 65 -7.56 6.96 10.08
CA MET A 65 -6.30 7.13 10.82
C MET A 65 -5.62 8.46 10.49
N ILE A 66 -5.71 8.91 9.23
CA ILE A 66 -5.04 10.14 8.78
C ILE A 66 -5.47 11.37 9.60
N PRO A 67 -6.77 11.69 9.79
CA PRO A 67 -7.17 12.92 10.49
C PRO A 67 -6.61 13.07 11.92
N PRO A 68 -6.73 12.08 12.83
CA PRO A 68 -6.19 12.24 14.18
C PRO A 68 -4.65 12.28 14.22
N LEU A 69 -3.95 11.65 13.26
CA LEU A 69 -2.49 11.75 13.17
C LEU A 69 -2.05 13.15 12.71
N VAL A 70 -2.75 13.71 11.72
CA VAL A 70 -2.52 15.08 11.24
C VAL A 70 -2.82 16.10 12.34
N GLU A 71 -3.91 15.92 13.10
CA GLU A 71 -4.24 16.77 14.26
C GLU A 71 -3.15 16.73 15.34
N ALA A 72 -2.50 15.57 15.51
CA ALA A 72 -1.35 15.41 16.39
C ALA A 72 -0.04 16.02 15.84
N GLY A 73 -0.07 16.68 14.68
CA GLY A 73 1.09 17.33 14.05
C GLY A 73 1.99 16.39 13.25
N LEU A 74 1.52 15.18 12.92
CA LEU A 74 2.27 14.21 12.13
C LEU A 74 2.02 14.41 10.64
N ARG A 75 3.05 14.17 9.82
CA ARG A 75 2.91 14.06 8.37
C ARG A 75 2.59 12.62 8.01
N VAL A 76 1.51 12.37 7.29
CA VAL A 76 1.10 11.01 6.91
C VAL A 76 1.29 10.81 5.41
N ILE A 77 2.13 9.83 5.07
CA ILE A 77 2.33 9.34 3.71
C ILE A 77 1.60 7.99 3.56
N ALA A 78 0.68 7.88 2.61
CA ALA A 78 -0.04 6.63 2.35
C ALA A 78 -0.04 6.31 0.85
N PRO A 79 0.92 5.50 0.35
CA PRO A 79 0.98 5.12 -1.05
C PRO A 79 -0.05 4.04 -1.39
N ASP A 80 -0.53 4.05 -2.63
CA ASP A 80 -1.23 2.91 -3.23
C ASP A 80 -0.22 2.01 -3.94
N LEU A 81 -0.13 0.75 -3.52
CA LEU A 81 0.68 -0.25 -4.23
C LEU A 81 0.28 -0.31 -5.71
N VAL A 82 1.25 -0.49 -6.60
CA VAL A 82 1.01 -0.78 -8.03
C VAL A 82 0.00 -1.94 -8.14
N GLY A 83 -1.02 -1.79 -8.99
CA GLY A 83 -2.15 -2.74 -9.06
C GLY A 83 -3.38 -2.32 -8.23
N PHE A 84 -3.23 -1.39 -7.29
CA PHE A 84 -4.28 -1.01 -6.34
C PHE A 84 -4.65 0.47 -6.42
N GLY A 85 -5.76 0.84 -5.77
CA GLY A 85 -6.20 2.21 -5.59
C GLY A 85 -6.17 3.05 -6.87
N LYS A 86 -5.53 4.23 -6.81
CA LYS A 86 -5.35 5.15 -7.93
C LYS A 86 -4.05 4.94 -8.72
N SER A 87 -3.19 4.01 -8.28
CA SER A 87 -1.97 3.64 -9.00
C SER A 87 -2.27 2.89 -10.30
N ASP A 88 -1.32 2.95 -11.23
CA ASP A 88 -1.33 2.15 -12.45
C ASP A 88 -1.37 0.65 -12.13
N LYS A 89 -2.00 -0.12 -13.01
CA LYS A 89 -2.29 -1.54 -12.82
C LYS A 89 -1.77 -2.33 -14.02
N PRO A 90 -0.58 -2.94 -13.92
CA PRO A 90 -0.12 -3.92 -14.90
C PRO A 90 -1.18 -4.95 -15.27
N VAL A 91 -1.26 -5.31 -16.54
CA VAL A 91 -2.35 -6.18 -17.05
C VAL A 91 -2.01 -7.65 -16.90
N ASP A 92 -0.72 -8.01 -17.02
CA ASP A 92 -0.30 -9.40 -16.90
C ASP A 92 -0.08 -9.75 -15.43
N PRO A 93 -0.70 -10.81 -14.88
CA PRO A 93 -0.42 -11.26 -13.51
C PRO A 93 1.06 -11.54 -13.23
N SER A 94 1.83 -11.97 -14.25
CA SER A 94 3.26 -12.19 -14.11
C SER A 94 4.07 -10.90 -13.90
N ASP A 95 3.45 -9.74 -14.16
CA ASP A 95 4.06 -8.44 -13.88
C ASP A 95 4.22 -8.19 -12.38
N TYR A 96 3.37 -8.81 -11.56
CA TYR A 96 3.34 -8.64 -10.11
C TYR A 96 4.23 -9.67 -9.43
N THR A 97 5.46 -9.27 -9.14
CA THR A 97 6.36 -10.06 -8.30
C THR A 97 6.63 -9.33 -6.99
N TYR A 98 6.89 -10.09 -5.93
CA TYR A 98 7.24 -9.50 -4.64
C TYR A 98 8.49 -8.60 -4.76
N ALA A 99 9.48 -8.99 -5.57
CA ALA A 99 10.66 -8.17 -5.83
C ALA A 99 10.31 -6.83 -6.49
N ARG A 100 9.43 -6.84 -7.50
CA ARG A 100 8.94 -5.62 -8.15
C ARG A 100 8.19 -4.71 -7.18
N HIS A 101 7.29 -5.25 -6.35
CA HIS A 101 6.61 -4.45 -5.34
C HIS A 101 7.55 -3.79 -4.33
N VAL A 102 8.61 -4.49 -3.92
CA VAL A 102 9.65 -3.89 -3.06
C VAL A 102 10.40 -2.79 -3.81
N ALA A 103 10.81 -3.03 -5.06
CA ALA A 103 11.52 -2.03 -5.86
C ALA A 103 10.67 -0.76 -6.10
N TRP A 104 9.41 -0.92 -6.50
CA TRP A 104 8.50 0.20 -6.74
C TRP A 104 8.25 1.05 -5.50
N MET A 105 8.05 0.41 -4.35
CA MET A 105 7.86 1.15 -3.09
C MET A 105 9.17 1.77 -2.60
N GLN A 106 10.31 1.11 -2.81
CA GLN A 106 11.62 1.69 -2.52
C GLN A 106 11.85 2.96 -3.34
N GLU A 107 11.61 2.93 -4.65
CA GLU A 107 11.79 4.08 -5.54
C GLU A 107 10.92 5.26 -5.11
N LEU A 108 9.64 5.02 -4.80
CA LEU A 108 8.77 6.06 -4.27
C LEU A 108 9.28 6.63 -2.93
N ILE A 109 9.56 5.77 -1.96
CA ILE A 109 9.77 6.18 -0.56
C ILE A 109 11.17 6.77 -0.36
N ILE A 110 12.18 6.18 -0.99
CA ILE A 110 13.59 6.49 -0.79
C ILE A 110 14.08 7.46 -1.86
N ASP A 111 13.78 7.21 -3.13
CA ASP A 111 14.40 7.97 -4.22
C ASP A 111 13.60 9.23 -4.56
N HIS A 112 12.26 9.19 -4.49
CA HIS A 112 11.41 10.34 -4.81
C HIS A 112 11.00 11.19 -3.61
N LEU A 113 10.51 10.56 -2.55
CA LEU A 113 10.06 11.27 -1.35
C LEU A 113 11.20 11.57 -0.38
N ASP A 114 12.34 10.91 -0.55
CA ASP A 114 13.52 11.00 0.31
C ASP A 114 13.17 10.92 1.80
N LEU A 115 12.24 10.03 2.17
CA LEU A 115 11.78 9.93 3.55
C LEU A 115 12.92 9.49 4.46
N SER A 116 13.06 10.18 5.59
CA SER A 116 14.04 9.89 6.63
C SER A 116 13.35 9.86 7.99
N GLU A 117 13.91 9.06 8.91
CA GLU A 117 13.39 8.84 10.27
C GLU A 117 11.89 8.47 10.34
N ALA A 118 11.35 7.85 9.30
CA ALA A 118 9.92 7.57 9.20
C ALA A 118 9.47 6.54 10.27
N THR A 119 8.24 6.70 10.74
CA THR A 119 7.52 5.67 11.50
C THR A 119 6.71 4.84 10.52
N LEU A 120 7.09 3.58 10.30
CA LEU A 120 6.31 2.66 9.48
C LEU A 120 5.09 2.18 10.28
N PHE A 121 3.89 2.34 9.73
CA PHE A 121 2.71 1.56 10.08
C PHE A 121 2.38 0.64 8.91
N ALA A 122 2.32 -0.67 9.13
CA ALA A 122 2.10 -1.62 8.05
C ALA A 122 1.18 -2.78 8.44
N GLN A 123 0.32 -3.19 7.49
CA GLN A 123 -0.62 -4.29 7.64
C GLN A 123 -0.70 -5.13 6.35
N ASP A 124 -0.96 -6.43 6.48
CA ASP A 124 -1.03 -7.39 5.37
C ASP A 124 0.20 -7.28 4.43
N TRP A 125 0.06 -7.24 3.11
CA TRP A 125 1.16 -7.10 2.14
C TRP A 125 1.96 -5.81 2.33
N GLY A 126 1.37 -4.76 2.91
CA GLY A 126 2.10 -3.57 3.31
C GLY A 126 3.18 -3.87 4.34
N GLY A 127 2.95 -4.85 5.22
CA GLY A 127 3.97 -5.36 6.14
C GLY A 127 5.03 -6.20 5.45
N LEU A 128 4.65 -7.11 4.54
CA LEU A 128 5.61 -7.90 3.76
C LEU A 128 6.57 -6.98 2.98
N ILE A 129 6.05 -5.94 2.33
CA ILE A 129 6.84 -5.00 1.55
C ILE A 129 7.59 -4.03 2.47
N GLY A 130 6.90 -3.39 3.41
CA GLY A 130 7.48 -2.41 4.31
C GLY A 130 8.61 -2.96 5.18
N LEU A 131 8.49 -4.18 5.69
CA LEU A 131 9.56 -4.82 6.48
C LEU A 131 10.80 -5.11 5.63
N ARG A 132 10.66 -5.36 4.32
CA ARG A 132 11.81 -5.47 3.41
C ARG A 132 12.51 -4.13 3.21
N LEU A 133 11.76 -3.03 3.14
CA LEU A 133 12.32 -1.68 3.08
C LEU A 133 13.07 -1.32 4.36
N VAL A 134 12.48 -1.61 5.52
CA VAL A 134 13.14 -1.43 6.83
C VAL A 134 14.45 -2.23 6.91
N ALA A 135 14.45 -3.48 6.45
CA ALA A 135 15.66 -4.30 6.45
C ALA A 135 16.75 -3.80 5.48
N ALA A 136 16.35 -3.25 4.33
CA ALA A 136 17.28 -2.75 3.32
C ALA A 136 17.82 -1.35 3.64
N HIS A 137 17.02 -0.51 4.32
CA HIS A 137 17.33 0.89 4.61
C HIS A 137 17.05 1.24 6.08
N PRO A 138 17.69 0.57 7.05
CA PRO A 138 17.35 0.70 8.47
C PRO A 138 17.55 2.11 9.04
N ASP A 139 18.43 2.91 8.44
CA ASP A 139 18.70 4.31 8.77
C ASP A 139 17.54 5.26 8.40
N ARG A 140 16.65 4.82 7.51
CA ARG A 140 15.52 5.62 7.02
C ARG A 140 14.28 5.51 7.90
N PHE A 141 14.27 4.59 8.88
CA PHE A 141 13.13 4.32 9.75
C PHE A 141 13.49 4.45 11.23
N SER A 142 12.75 5.27 11.96
CA SER A 142 12.95 5.45 13.41
C SER A 142 12.11 4.49 14.25
N ARG A 143 10.95 4.07 13.74
CA ARG A 143 9.97 3.25 14.46
C ARG A 143 9.21 2.36 13.49
N VAL A 144 8.74 1.22 13.98
CA VAL A 144 7.94 0.26 13.23
C VAL A 144 6.74 -0.18 14.07
N ILE A 145 5.54 -0.04 13.52
CA ILE A 145 4.27 -0.43 14.10
C ILE A 145 3.63 -1.42 13.13
N ILE A 146 3.32 -2.62 13.63
CA ILE A 146 2.84 -3.73 12.82
C ILE A 146 1.48 -4.20 13.31
N GLY A 147 0.52 -4.33 12.40
CA GLY A 147 -0.77 -4.97 12.66
C GLY A 147 -1.07 -6.04 11.62
N ASN A 148 -1.48 -7.24 12.02
CA ASN A 148 -1.95 -8.32 11.14
C ASN A 148 -1.12 -8.51 9.86
N THR A 149 0.16 -8.86 10.00
CA THR A 149 1.07 -9.16 8.87
C THR A 149 2.19 -10.11 9.33
N GLY A 150 3.15 -10.40 8.46
CA GLY A 150 4.38 -11.11 8.78
C GLY A 150 5.46 -10.88 7.73
N LEU A 151 6.61 -11.56 7.92
CA LEU A 151 7.69 -11.61 6.95
C LEU A 151 8.07 -13.09 6.72
N PRO A 152 7.24 -13.86 6.01
CA PRO A 152 7.49 -15.28 5.79
C PRO A 152 8.76 -15.46 4.96
N THR A 153 9.66 -16.34 5.43
CA THR A 153 10.94 -16.61 4.76
C THR A 153 10.85 -17.67 3.65
N GLY A 154 9.74 -18.42 3.63
CA GLY A 154 9.56 -19.57 2.73
C GLY A 154 10.03 -20.90 3.33
N ASP A 155 10.70 -20.89 4.49
CA ASP A 155 11.20 -22.10 5.15
C ASP A 155 10.10 -22.88 5.90
N VAL A 156 8.96 -22.24 6.13
CA VAL A 156 7.80 -22.81 6.81
C VAL A 156 6.66 -22.95 5.81
N ALA A 157 6.06 -24.14 5.75
CA ALA A 157 4.91 -24.39 4.89
C ALA A 157 3.76 -23.43 5.25
N PRO A 158 3.06 -22.85 4.25
CA PRO A 158 1.91 -22.00 4.53
C PRO A 158 0.80 -22.77 5.24
N SER A 159 0.03 -22.08 6.08
CA SER A 159 -1.11 -22.68 6.76
C SER A 159 -2.19 -23.12 5.77
N ALA A 160 -3.00 -24.11 6.14
CA ALA A 160 -4.13 -24.52 5.32
C ALA A 160 -5.10 -23.36 5.04
N ALA A 161 -5.29 -22.45 6.01
CA ALA A 161 -6.09 -21.24 5.84
C ALA A 161 -5.49 -20.31 4.78
N PHE A 162 -4.17 -20.10 4.78
CA PHE A 162 -3.50 -19.31 3.75
C PHE A 162 -3.61 -19.95 2.36
N LEU A 163 -3.42 -21.26 2.25
CA LEU A 163 -3.56 -21.97 0.96
C LEU A 163 -5.00 -21.89 0.43
N ALA A 164 -5.99 -21.97 1.31
CA ALA A 164 -7.39 -21.78 0.94
C ALA A 164 -7.66 -20.34 0.45
N TRP A 165 -7.11 -19.34 1.15
CA TRP A 165 -7.18 -17.93 0.74
C TRP A 165 -6.51 -17.68 -0.62
N GLN A 166 -5.28 -18.17 -0.80
CA GLN A 166 -4.53 -18.05 -2.06
C GLN A 166 -5.31 -18.66 -3.23
N ARG A 167 -5.89 -19.84 -3.04
CA ARG A 167 -6.72 -20.46 -4.07
C ARG A 167 -7.94 -19.60 -4.40
N PHE A 168 -8.63 -19.12 -3.37
CA PHE A 168 -9.79 -18.24 -3.53
C PHE A 168 -9.44 -16.95 -4.30
N SER A 169 -8.31 -16.30 -3.99
CA SER A 169 -7.89 -15.08 -4.67
C SER A 169 -7.49 -15.31 -6.13
N GLN A 170 -7.02 -16.51 -6.49
CA GLN A 170 -6.58 -16.84 -7.85
C GLN A 170 -7.71 -17.40 -8.74
N GLU A 171 -8.64 -18.14 -8.15
CA GLU A 171 -9.64 -18.91 -8.92
C GLU A 171 -11.03 -18.25 -8.92
N SER A 172 -11.28 -17.25 -8.07
CA SER A 172 -12.62 -16.65 -7.99
C SER A 172 -12.95 -15.84 -9.24
N PRO A 173 -14.06 -16.13 -9.95
CA PRO A 173 -14.46 -15.39 -11.16
C PRO A 173 -14.90 -13.96 -10.84
N VAL A 174 -15.33 -13.70 -9.61
CA VAL A 174 -15.65 -12.38 -9.07
C VAL A 174 -14.99 -12.27 -7.71
N PHE A 175 -14.12 -11.29 -7.51
CA PHE A 175 -13.45 -11.08 -6.23
C PHE A 175 -14.22 -10.02 -5.41
N PRO A 176 -14.98 -10.42 -4.37
CA PRO A 176 -15.91 -9.53 -3.67
C PRO A 176 -15.18 -8.64 -2.64
N ILE A 177 -14.35 -7.70 -3.13
CA ILE A 177 -13.46 -6.84 -2.33
C ILE A 177 -14.18 -6.18 -1.14
N GLY A 178 -15.37 -5.63 -1.36
CA GLY A 178 -16.14 -4.98 -0.29
C GLY A 178 -16.53 -5.93 0.85
N GLN A 179 -16.93 -7.15 0.54
CA GLN A 179 -17.29 -8.15 1.56
C GLN A 179 -16.05 -8.69 2.28
N ILE A 180 -14.95 -8.88 1.54
CA ILE A 180 -13.65 -9.26 2.10
C ILE A 180 -13.21 -8.22 3.14
N LEU A 181 -13.22 -6.93 2.77
CA LEU A 181 -12.84 -5.86 3.69
C LEU A 181 -13.82 -5.74 4.86
N GLN A 182 -15.13 -5.89 4.64
CA GLN A 182 -16.10 -5.88 5.72
C GLN A 182 -15.81 -6.97 6.77
N GLY A 183 -15.44 -8.18 6.32
CA GLY A 183 -15.05 -9.28 7.21
C GLY A 183 -13.76 -9.02 7.98
N ALA A 184 -12.94 -8.07 7.55
CA ALA A 184 -11.68 -7.66 8.21
C ALA A 184 -11.83 -6.40 9.08
N THR A 185 -13.02 -5.79 9.14
CA THR A 185 -13.28 -4.57 9.92
C THR A 185 -14.35 -4.76 10.98
N HIS A 186 -14.17 -4.14 12.14
CA HIS A 186 -15.17 -4.20 13.23
C HIS A 186 -16.40 -3.31 12.97
N SER A 187 -16.23 -2.19 12.27
CA SER A 187 -17.32 -1.28 11.92
C SER A 187 -17.90 -1.63 10.55
N GLU A 188 -19.19 -1.37 10.35
CA GLU A 188 -19.81 -1.40 9.02
C GLU A 188 -19.10 -0.39 8.10
N LEU A 189 -18.76 -0.84 6.90
CA LEU A 189 -18.19 0.00 5.86
C LEU A 189 -19.30 0.87 5.27
N THR A 190 -19.06 2.18 5.33
CA THR A 190 -19.86 3.25 4.72
C THR A 190 -19.29 3.68 3.38
#